data_AF-A0A5K1JX13-F1
#
_entry.id   AF-A0A5K1JX13-F1
#
_cell.length_a   1.000
_cell.length_b   1.000
_cell.length_c   1.000
_cell.angle_alpha   90.00
_cell.angle_beta   90.00
_cell.angle_gamma   90.00
#
_symmetry.space_group_name_H-M   'P 1'
#
loop_
_entity.id
_entity.type
_entity.pdbx_description
1 polymer ?
#
loop_
_entity_poly.entity_id
_entity_poly.type
_entity_poly.pdbx_seq_one_letter_code
_entity_poly.pdbx_strand_id
1 'polypeptide(L)'
;MGLALSSNSVIARQLPTAINDIPDGATLSSNLFSITPLGTAPGARFFSLALARPGSDTVPSVLGIGRHPDSLVTDPSKIEYANLSPSGYGTLFWQASITAITVYVDGQPKPVSLPTSVVPAAKAPSAILDSGVPLILTTTQIANGIYGAMGVGPSNDGN
;
A
#
# COMPACT_ATOMS: atom_id res chain seq x y z
N MET A 1 -6.04 2.65 4.08
CA MET A 1 -5.74 3.01 5.49
C MET A 1 -4.77 4.18 5.50
N GLY A 2 -5.16 5.36 5.99
CA GLY A 2 -4.31 6.54 5.98
C GLY A 2 -3.21 6.49 7.06
N LEU A 3 -2.05 7.05 6.76
CA LEU A 3 -1.05 7.38 7.77
C LEU A 3 -1.33 8.79 8.34
N ALA A 4 -0.50 9.25 9.28
CA ALA A 4 -0.69 10.52 9.97
C ALA A 4 -0.87 11.71 9.01
N LEU A 5 -1.55 12.76 9.50
CA LEU A 5 -1.69 14.02 8.78
C LEU A 5 -0.30 14.63 8.48
N SER A 6 -0.22 15.36 7.38
CA SER A 6 1.01 16.08 7.00
C SER A 6 1.45 17.07 8.08
N SER A 7 2.77 17.25 8.24
CA SER A 7 3.35 18.17 9.24
C SER A 7 2.95 19.63 9.04
N ASN A 8 2.55 20.03 7.83
CA ASN A 8 2.04 21.37 7.51
C ASN A 8 0.50 21.48 7.58
N SER A 9 -0.20 20.43 8.00
CA SER A 9 -1.67 20.41 8.06
C SER A 9 -2.20 21.44 9.06
N VAL A 10 -3.22 22.22 8.64
CA VAL A 10 -3.96 23.11 9.56
C VAL A 10 -4.67 22.31 10.64
N ILE A 11 -5.24 21.16 10.27
CA ILE A 11 -5.94 20.26 11.21
C ILE A 11 -4.96 19.74 12.27
N ALA A 12 -3.75 19.31 11.86
CA ALA A 12 -2.74 18.82 12.80
C ALA A 12 -2.28 19.91 13.78
N ARG A 13 -2.31 21.19 13.39
CA ARG A 13 -2.00 22.33 14.27
C ARG A 13 -3.13 22.66 15.24
N GLN A 14 -4.38 22.49 14.80
CA GLN A 14 -5.57 22.75 15.62
C GLN A 14 -5.88 21.60 16.59
N LEU A 15 -5.56 20.37 16.20
CA LEU A 15 -5.77 19.14 16.95
C LEU A 15 -4.44 18.35 17.03
N PRO A 16 -3.47 18.83 17.82
CA PRO A 16 -2.20 18.10 17.99
C PRO A 16 -2.44 16.78 18.72
N THR A 17 -1.61 15.77 18.44
CA THR A 17 -1.66 14.48 19.15
C THR A 17 -1.11 14.64 20.57
N ALA A 18 -1.78 14.05 21.55
CA ALA A 18 -1.41 14.00 22.95
C ALA A 18 -1.27 12.55 23.44
N ILE A 19 -0.78 12.39 24.67
CA ILE A 19 -0.61 11.09 25.33
C ILE A 19 -1.64 10.89 26.45
N ASN A 20 -2.82 11.50 26.30
CA ASN A 20 -3.92 11.46 27.27
C ASN A 20 -5.21 10.99 26.58
N ASP A 21 -6.28 10.84 27.35
CA ASP A 21 -7.58 10.35 26.84
C ASP A 21 -8.47 11.46 26.25
N ILE A 22 -7.92 12.67 26.05
CA ILE A 22 -8.67 13.78 25.47
C ILE A 22 -8.70 13.58 23.94
N PRO A 23 -9.88 13.67 23.28
CA PRO A 23 -9.97 13.58 21.83
C PRO A 23 -9.02 14.55 21.13
N ASP A 24 -8.20 14.04 20.23
CA ASP A 24 -7.11 14.77 19.58
C ASP A 24 -6.95 14.36 18.10
N GLY A 25 -5.85 14.76 17.47
CA GLY A 25 -5.55 14.41 16.07
C GLY A 25 -4.89 13.05 15.86
N ALA A 26 -4.81 12.18 16.86
CA ALA A 26 -4.12 10.91 16.75
C ALA A 26 -4.87 9.96 15.80
N THR A 27 -4.11 9.21 14.99
CA THR A 27 -4.70 8.21 14.10
C THR A 27 -5.27 7.04 14.89
N LEU A 28 -6.26 6.35 14.33
CA LEU A 28 -6.76 5.09 14.89
C LEU A 28 -5.63 4.11 15.20
N SER A 29 -4.66 4.01 14.29
CA SER A 29 -3.48 3.15 14.46
C SER A 29 -2.62 3.57 15.66
N SER A 30 -2.37 4.87 15.83
CA SER A 30 -1.61 5.40 16.97
C SER A 30 -2.32 5.02 18.27
N ASN A 31 -3.61 5.33 18.38
CA ASN A 31 -4.40 5.07 19.58
C ASN A 31 -4.48 3.58 19.90
N LEU A 32 -4.76 2.73 18.90
CA LEU A 32 -4.90 1.29 19.09
C LEU A 32 -3.63 0.62 19.62
N PHE A 33 -2.46 1.03 19.14
CA PHE A 33 -1.18 0.46 19.54
C PHE A 33 -0.54 1.18 20.74
N SER A 34 -1.18 2.22 21.26
CA SER A 34 -0.76 2.96 22.46
C SER A 34 -1.72 2.79 23.64
N ILE A 35 -2.73 1.91 23.55
CA ILE A 35 -3.68 1.65 24.64
C ILE A 35 -2.93 1.26 25.91
N THR A 36 -3.36 1.82 27.04
CA THR A 36 -2.89 1.44 28.37
C THR A 36 -3.97 0.65 29.11
N PRO A 37 -3.61 -0.37 29.91
CA PRO A 37 -2.26 -0.90 30.14
C PRO A 37 -1.64 -1.54 28.88
N LEU A 38 -0.33 -1.43 28.69
CA LEU A 38 0.34 -1.93 27.46
C LEU A 38 0.10 -3.43 27.19
N GLY A 39 -0.17 -4.23 28.24
CA GLY A 39 -0.50 -5.65 28.11
C GLY A 39 -1.83 -5.93 27.39
N THR A 40 -2.69 -4.93 27.21
CA THR A 40 -3.94 -5.05 26.43
C THR A 40 -3.81 -4.51 25.00
N ALA A 41 -2.69 -3.86 24.67
CA ALA A 41 -2.42 -3.43 23.31
C ALA A 41 -2.01 -4.62 22.43
N PRO A 42 -2.26 -4.58 21.11
CA PRO A 42 -1.77 -5.63 20.22
C PRO A 42 -0.23 -5.77 20.28
N GLY A 43 0.26 -7.01 20.28
CA GLY A 43 1.68 -7.33 20.52
C GLY A 43 2.67 -6.85 19.45
N ALA A 44 2.18 -6.43 18.27
CA ALA A 44 2.98 -5.80 17.23
C ALA A 44 2.23 -4.65 16.56
N ARG A 45 2.96 -3.64 16.08
CA ARG A 45 2.40 -2.38 15.55
C ARG A 45 2.22 -2.42 14.03
N PHE A 46 1.35 -3.30 13.55
CA PHE A 46 1.00 -3.35 12.13
C PHE A 46 -0.42 -3.87 11.89
N PHE A 47 -0.93 -3.62 10.69
CA PHE A 47 -2.13 -4.26 10.18
C PHE A 47 -1.76 -5.18 9.02
N SER A 48 -2.45 -6.31 8.92
CA SER A 48 -2.38 -7.18 7.74
C SER A 48 -3.74 -7.25 7.07
N LEU A 49 -3.76 -7.32 5.74
CA LEU A 49 -4.99 -7.39 4.99
C LEU A 49 -4.92 -8.56 4.00
N ALA A 50 -5.95 -9.41 4.02
CA ALA A 50 -6.25 -10.30 2.91
C ALA A 50 -7.63 -9.94 2.37
N LEU A 51 -7.78 -9.99 1.06
CA LEU A 51 -9.01 -9.61 0.36
C LEU A 51 -9.46 -10.78 -0.51
N ALA A 52 -10.70 -11.22 -0.32
CA ALA A 52 -11.32 -12.21 -1.18
C ALA A 52 -11.54 -11.64 -2.59
N ARG A 53 -11.35 -12.48 -3.60
CA ARG A 53 -11.75 -12.16 -4.96
C ARG A 53 -13.25 -12.43 -5.09
N PRO A 54 -14.05 -11.52 -5.68
CA PRO A 54 -15.44 -11.79 -5.99
C PRO A 54 -15.60 -13.12 -6.75
N GLY A 55 -16.45 -14.01 -6.24
CA GLY A 55 -16.68 -15.34 -6.82
C GLY A 55 -15.65 -16.42 -6.43
N SER A 56 -14.76 -16.17 -5.47
CA SER A 56 -13.84 -17.18 -4.93
C SER A 56 -13.72 -17.10 -3.41
N ASP A 57 -13.85 -18.26 -2.76
CA ASP A 57 -13.70 -18.41 -1.31
C ASP A 57 -12.32 -18.98 -0.91
N THR A 58 -11.38 -19.03 -1.86
CA THR A 58 -10.03 -19.61 -1.61
C THR A 58 -9.23 -18.79 -0.59
N VAL A 59 -9.37 -17.46 -0.62
CA VAL A 59 -8.75 -16.53 0.32
C VAL A 59 -9.86 -15.70 0.96
N PRO A 60 -10.04 -15.72 2.29
CA PRO A 60 -11.06 -14.92 2.95
C PRO A 60 -10.64 -13.45 3.04
N SER A 61 -11.61 -12.56 3.09
CA SER A 61 -11.39 -11.16 3.47
C SER A 61 -11.17 -11.07 4.98
N VAL A 62 -9.96 -10.74 5.41
CA VAL A 62 -9.61 -10.62 6.83
C VAL A 62 -8.70 -9.41 7.09
N LEU A 63 -8.97 -8.71 8.18
CA LEU A 63 -8.11 -7.67 8.75
C LEU A 63 -7.43 -8.23 10.00
N GLY A 64 -6.11 -8.34 9.97
CA GLY A 64 -5.29 -8.67 11.14
C GLY A 64 -4.78 -7.41 11.81
N ILE A 65 -4.75 -7.44 13.14
CA ILE A 65 -4.26 -6.36 14.00
C ILE A 65 -3.12 -6.93 14.84
N GLY A 66 -1.91 -6.43 14.61
CA GLY A 66 -0.68 -6.84 15.30
C GLY A 66 -0.26 -8.30 15.08
N ARG A 67 -0.80 -8.95 14.04
CA ARG A 67 -0.46 -10.30 13.60
C ARG A 67 -0.86 -10.50 12.15
N HIS A 68 -0.17 -11.42 11.47
CA HIS A 68 -0.64 -11.95 10.21
C HIS A 68 -1.79 -12.94 10.44
N PRO A 69 -2.69 -13.19 9.47
CA PRO A 69 -3.70 -14.22 9.61
C PRO A 69 -3.05 -15.60 9.49
N ASP A 70 -2.99 -16.35 10.58
CA ASP A 70 -2.27 -17.63 10.68
C ASP A 70 -2.69 -18.67 9.62
N SER A 71 -3.95 -18.61 9.18
CA SER A 71 -4.47 -19.48 8.11
C SER A 71 -3.92 -19.17 6.72
N LEU A 72 -3.35 -17.98 6.51
CA LEU A 72 -2.80 -17.52 5.24
C LEU A 72 -1.28 -17.40 5.26
N VAL A 73 -0.72 -17.06 6.42
CA VAL A 73 0.72 -16.91 6.62
C VAL A 73 1.17 -17.93 7.66
N THR A 74 1.58 -19.11 7.19
CA THR A 74 2.08 -20.19 8.04
C THR A 74 3.54 -20.01 8.44
N ASP A 75 4.31 -19.23 7.68
CA ASP A 75 5.71 -18.91 7.93
C ASP A 75 5.98 -17.42 7.67
N PRO A 76 5.95 -16.58 8.73
CA PRO A 76 6.20 -15.15 8.61
C PRO A 76 7.59 -14.78 8.08
N SER A 77 8.58 -15.69 8.15
CA SER A 77 9.94 -15.41 7.66
C SER A 77 10.02 -15.28 6.14
N LYS A 78 8.97 -15.73 5.43
CA LYS A 78 8.85 -15.62 3.97
C LYS A 78 8.23 -14.30 3.50
N ILE A 79 7.89 -13.40 4.43
CA ILE A 79 7.33 -12.09 4.08
C ILE A 79 8.47 -11.16 3.68
N GLU A 80 8.34 -10.59 2.48
CA GLU A 80 9.22 -9.53 2.02
C GLU A 80 8.68 -8.17 2.43
N TYR A 81 9.59 -7.28 2.84
CA TYR A 81 9.26 -5.94 3.30
C TYR A 81 9.92 -4.90 2.40
N ALA A 82 9.15 -3.85 2.08
CA ALA A 82 9.67 -2.66 1.43
C ALA A 82 9.67 -1.48 2.41
N ASN A 83 10.70 -0.65 2.33
CA ASN A 83 10.73 0.60 3.07
C ASN A 83 9.73 1.58 2.48
N LEU A 84 9.07 2.34 3.35
CA LEU A 84 8.21 3.43 2.92
C LEU A 84 9.04 4.58 2.34
N SER A 85 8.55 5.18 1.26
CA SER A 85 9.14 6.36 0.63
C SER A 85 8.56 7.62 1.27
N PRO A 86 9.29 8.30 2.18
CA PRO A 86 8.78 9.51 2.82
C PRO A 86 8.74 10.67 1.83
N SER A 87 7.83 11.61 2.08
CA SER A 87 7.84 12.92 1.43
C SER A 87 8.62 13.93 2.28
N GLY A 88 8.88 15.12 1.74
CA GLY A 88 9.41 16.25 2.52
C GLY A 88 8.51 16.65 3.71
N TYR A 89 7.28 16.15 3.77
CA TYR A 89 6.30 16.41 4.83
C TYR A 89 6.04 15.18 5.71
N GLY A 90 6.88 14.14 5.61
CA GLY A 90 6.75 12.89 6.35
C GLY A 90 6.11 11.75 5.54
N THR A 91 5.75 10.68 6.23
CA THR A 91 5.18 9.45 5.64
C THR A 91 3.66 9.51 5.66
N LEU A 92 3.08 10.00 4.56
CA LEU A 92 1.64 10.27 4.47
C LEU A 92 0.83 9.08 3.91
N PHE A 93 1.49 8.24 3.12
CA PHE A 93 0.88 7.10 2.43
C PHE A 93 1.73 5.85 2.63
N TRP A 94 1.10 4.69 2.43
CA TRP A 94 1.81 3.40 2.27
C TRP A 94 2.47 3.36 0.89
N GLN A 95 3.43 4.25 0.68
CA GLN A 95 4.12 4.45 -0.59
C GLN A 95 5.47 3.72 -0.58
N ALA A 96 5.79 3.02 -1.65
CA ALA A 96 7.09 2.37 -1.85
C ALA A 96 7.58 2.50 -3.29
N SER A 97 8.90 2.41 -3.48
CA SER A 97 9.51 2.40 -4.82
C SER A 97 9.22 1.09 -5.56
N ILE A 98 8.92 1.19 -6.85
CA ILE A 98 8.70 0.06 -7.74
C ILE A 98 9.98 -0.19 -8.54
N THR A 99 10.55 -1.39 -8.41
CA THR A 99 11.80 -1.77 -9.09
C THR A 99 11.57 -2.55 -10.39
N ALA A 100 10.45 -3.25 -10.49
CA ALA A 100 10.04 -3.97 -11.70
C ALA A 100 8.52 -4.14 -11.76
N ILE A 101 7.99 -4.24 -12.98
CA ILE A 101 6.64 -4.76 -13.25
C ILE A 101 6.82 -5.91 -14.25
N THR A 102 6.24 -7.06 -13.94
CA THR A 102 6.26 -8.23 -14.83
C THR A 102 4.83 -8.73 -15.02
N VAL A 103 4.40 -8.83 -16.27
CA VAL A 103 3.14 -9.46 -16.64
C VAL A 103 3.41 -10.93 -16.92
N TYR A 104 2.52 -11.83 -16.51
CA TYR A 104 2.62 -13.24 -16.85
C TYR A 104 1.50 -13.63 -17.81
N VAL A 105 1.86 -14.12 -19.00
CA VAL A 105 0.93 -14.62 -20.02
C VAL A 105 1.25 -16.09 -20.25
N ASP A 106 0.29 -16.97 -19.98
CA ASP A 106 0.46 -18.43 -20.06
C ASP A 106 1.69 -18.94 -19.27
N GLY A 107 1.90 -18.36 -18.08
CA GLY A 107 3.03 -18.68 -17.20
C GLY A 107 4.37 -18.10 -17.66
N GLN A 108 4.44 -17.41 -18.80
CA GLN A 108 5.67 -16.80 -19.30
C GLN A 108 5.82 -15.35 -18.81
N PRO A 109 6.97 -14.98 -18.21
CA PRO A 109 7.21 -13.62 -17.76
C PRO A 109 7.42 -12.68 -18.95
N LYS A 110 6.75 -11.53 -18.89
CA LYS A 110 6.83 -10.41 -19.84
C LYS A 110 7.18 -9.15 -19.05
N PRO A 111 8.47 -8.80 -18.93
CA PRO A 111 8.90 -7.60 -18.22
C PRO A 111 8.32 -6.34 -18.87
N VAL A 112 7.88 -5.39 -18.04
CA VAL A 112 7.40 -4.07 -18.47
C VAL A 112 8.48 -3.05 -18.15
N SER A 113 8.93 -2.31 -19.17
CA SER A 113 9.89 -1.23 -18.99
C SER A 113 9.32 -0.13 -18.10
N LEU A 114 10.03 0.21 -17.03
CA LEU A 114 9.63 1.27 -16.12
C LEU A 114 10.06 2.64 -16.67
N PRO A 115 9.19 3.66 -16.59
CA PRO A 115 9.56 5.01 -16.95
C PRO A 115 10.43 5.65 -15.87
N THR A 116 11.17 6.69 -16.24
CA THR A 116 11.82 7.57 -15.27
C THR A 116 10.78 8.24 -14.39
N SER A 117 11.06 8.35 -13.09
CA SER A 117 10.18 9.06 -12.17
C SER A 117 10.10 10.55 -12.52
N VAL A 118 8.90 11.13 -12.39
CA VAL A 118 8.69 12.57 -12.47
C VAL A 118 9.08 13.30 -11.18
N VAL A 119 9.33 12.55 -10.09
CA VAL A 119 9.78 13.10 -8.81
C VAL A 119 11.29 13.39 -8.90
N PRO A 120 11.74 14.62 -8.62
CA PRO A 120 13.16 14.94 -8.63
C PRO A 120 13.98 13.99 -7.76
N ALA A 121 15.15 13.56 -8.26
CA ALA A 121 16.06 12.60 -7.63
C ALA A 121 15.55 11.15 -7.44
N ALA A 122 14.30 10.84 -7.77
CA ALA A 122 13.81 9.46 -7.76
C ALA A 122 14.27 8.71 -9.03
N LYS A 123 14.96 7.58 -8.84
CA LYS A 123 15.46 6.75 -9.96
C LYS A 123 14.40 5.83 -10.58
N ALA A 124 13.29 5.63 -9.88
CA ALA A 124 12.24 4.70 -10.26
C ALA A 124 10.86 5.24 -9.84
N PRO A 125 9.77 4.82 -10.48
CA PRO A 125 8.43 5.18 -10.05
C PRO A 125 8.13 4.62 -8.65
N SER A 126 7.08 5.11 -8.04
CA SER A 126 6.58 4.63 -6.75
C SER A 126 5.10 4.30 -6.85
N ALA A 127 4.60 3.44 -5.97
CA ALA A 127 3.20 3.10 -5.86
C ALA A 127 2.71 3.28 -4.43
N ILE A 128 1.41 3.57 -4.28
CA ILE A 128 0.72 3.62 -2.99
C ILE A 128 -0.14 2.37 -2.88
N LEU A 129 -0.04 1.66 -1.75
CA LEU A 129 -0.98 0.60 -1.40
C LEU A 129 -2.26 1.23 -0.82
N ASP A 130 -3.34 1.24 -1.60
CA ASP A 130 -4.63 1.78 -1.19
C ASP A 130 -5.74 0.73 -1.22
N SER A 131 -6.12 0.25 -0.04
CA SER A 131 -7.21 -0.71 0.14
C SER A 131 -8.60 -0.14 -0.18
N GLY A 132 -8.73 1.18 -0.34
CA GLY A 132 -9.99 1.85 -0.68
C GLY A 132 -10.22 2.01 -2.19
N VAL A 133 -9.22 1.70 -3.03
CA VAL A 133 -9.31 1.84 -4.49
C VAL A 133 -9.46 0.46 -5.13
N PRO A 134 -10.55 0.19 -5.88
CA PRO A 134 -10.83 -1.14 -6.42
C PRO A 134 -10.02 -1.47 -7.69
N LEU A 135 -9.34 -0.48 -8.27
CA LEU A 135 -8.59 -0.61 -9.53
C LEU A 135 -7.13 -0.21 -9.33
N ILE A 136 -6.24 -0.85 -10.09
CA ILE A 136 -4.86 -0.39 -10.19
C ILE A 136 -4.84 0.84 -11.10
N LEU A 137 -4.55 2.00 -10.52
CA LEU A 137 -4.36 3.24 -11.24
C LEU A 137 -2.86 3.47 -11.50
N THR A 138 -2.51 3.83 -12.72
CA THR A 138 -1.12 4.05 -13.12
C THR A 138 -1.02 5.07 -14.25
N THR A 139 0.21 5.48 -14.60
CA THR A 139 0.44 6.38 -15.72
C THR A 139 0.15 5.68 -17.05
N THR A 140 -0.25 6.44 -18.07
CA THR A 140 -0.50 5.91 -19.42
C THR A 140 0.68 5.11 -19.96
N GLN A 141 1.91 5.52 -19.67
CA GLN A 141 3.10 4.81 -20.12
C GLN A 141 3.23 3.40 -19.51
N ILE A 142 2.98 3.27 -18.20
CA ILE A 142 2.99 1.96 -17.54
C ILE A 142 1.79 1.12 -18.01
N ALA A 143 0.60 1.73 -18.14
CA ALA A 143 -0.59 1.04 -18.64
C ALA A 143 -0.36 0.47 -20.05
N ASN A 144 0.17 1.28 -20.97
CA ASN A 144 0.50 0.84 -22.33
C ASN A 144 1.56 -0.28 -22.32
N GLY A 145 2.54 -0.21 -21.42
CA GLY A 145 3.52 -1.29 -21.24
C GLY A 145 2.88 -2.60 -20.78
N ILE A 146 1.92 -2.55 -19.85
CA ILE A 146 1.16 -3.71 -19.39
C ILE A 146 0.28 -4.28 -20.51
N TYR A 147 -0.52 -3.45 -21.19
CA TYR A 147 -1.37 -3.90 -22.30
C TYR A 147 -0.55 -4.47 -23.46
N GLY A 148 0.55 -3.82 -23.84
CA GLY A 148 1.46 -4.33 -24.86
C GLY A 148 2.09 -5.67 -24.48
N ALA A 149 2.47 -5.86 -23.21
CA ALA A 149 2.97 -7.15 -22.72
C ALA A 149 1.92 -8.28 -22.76
N MET A 150 0.63 -7.94 -22.67
CA MET A 150 -0.50 -8.86 -22.84
C MET A 150 -0.89 -9.09 -24.31
N GLY A 151 -0.22 -8.43 -25.27
CA GLY A 151 -0.60 -8.48 -26.69
C GLY A 151 -1.86 -7.67 -27.01
N VAL A 152 -2.30 -6.80 -26.10
CA VAL A 152 -3.41 -5.87 -26.31
C VAL A 152 -2.85 -4.58 -26.90
N GLY A 153 -3.25 -4.28 -28.13
CA GLY A 153 -2.89 -3.06 -28.83
C GLY A 153 -4.10 -2.47 -29.57
N PRO A 154 -3.95 -1.30 -30.19
CA PRO A 154 -4.96 -0.75 -31.08
C PRO A 154 -5.33 -1.79 -32.16
N SER A 155 -6.60 -1.84 -32.54
CA SER A 155 -7.02 -2.62 -33.71
C SER A 155 -6.25 -2.16 -34.96
N ASN A 156 -5.95 -3.09 -35.86
CA ASN A 156 -5.26 -2.80 -37.13
C ASN A 156 -6.01 -1.77 -38.01
N ASP A 157 -7.29 -1.52 -37.76
CA ASP A 157 -8.11 -0.55 -38.48
C ASP A 157 -8.26 0.82 -37.78
N GLY A 158 -7.67 0.99 -36.58
CA GLY A 158 -7.57 2.30 -35.93
C GLY A 158 -8.89 2.96 -35.51
N ASN A 159 -10.00 2.23 -35.42
CA ASN A 159 -11.31 2.71 -34.95
C ASN A 159 -11.70 2.15 -33.58
#